data_AF-A0A965V8Q9-F1
#
_entry.id   AF-A0A965V8Q9-F1
#
_cell.length_a   1.000
_cell.length_b   1.000
_cell.length_c   1.000
_cell.angle_alpha   90.00
_cell.angle_beta   90.00
_cell.angle_gamma   90.00
#
_symmetry.space_group_name_H-M   'P 1'
#
loop_
_entity.id
_entity.type
_entity.pdbx_description
1 polymer ?
#
loop_
_entity_poly.entity_id
_entity_poly.type
_entity_poly.pdbx_seq_one_letter_code
_entity_poly.pdbx_strand_id
1 'polypeptide(L)'
;MRDWFLMKRNLKIGAALSAVVVAVSGGVAYSASIKPNYILPGTGVEINPIAYAGDKITSTVVRGVPDGMGAYKNAAGDITLLSVHEI
;
A
#
# COMPACT_ATOMS: atom_id res chain seq x y z
N MET A 1 -0.87 -34.95 -36.94
CA MET A 1 -0.78 -33.48 -37.16
C MET A 1 -1.72 -32.69 -36.24
N ARG A 2 -2.98 -33.10 -36.07
CA ARG A 2 -3.98 -32.43 -35.21
C ARG A 2 -3.54 -32.30 -33.73
N ASP A 3 -2.86 -33.31 -33.19
CA ASP A 3 -2.45 -33.35 -31.77
C ASP A 3 -1.34 -32.35 -31.43
N TRP A 4 -0.46 -32.05 -32.40
CA TRP A 4 0.59 -31.04 -32.27
C TRP A 4 0.02 -29.62 -32.13
N PHE A 5 -1.03 -29.31 -32.89
CA PHE A 5 -1.71 -28.01 -32.80
C PHE A 5 -2.50 -27.88 -31.48
N LEU A 6 -3.13 -28.97 -31.02
CA LEU A 6 -3.83 -29.01 -29.74
C LEU A 6 -2.86 -28.80 -28.56
N MET A 7 -1.70 -29.44 -28.58
CA MET A 7 -0.66 -29.27 -27.55
C MET A 7 -0.14 -27.84 -27.47
N LYS A 8 0.16 -27.21 -28.60
CA LYS A 8 0.59 -25.79 -28.64
C LYS A 8 -0.49 -24.84 -28.12
N ARG A 9 -1.77 -25.11 -28.41
CA ARG A 9 -2.89 -24.31 -27.90
C ARG A 9 -3.01 -24.41 -26.38
N ASN A 10 -2.90 -25.61 -25.83
CA ASN A 10 -3.01 -25.83 -24.38
C ASN A 10 -1.85 -25.18 -23.61
N LEU A 11 -0.63 -25.22 -24.17
CA LEU A 11 0.53 -24.53 -23.59
C LEU A 11 0.35 -23.00 -23.58
N LYS A 12 -0.20 -22.41 -24.65
CA LYS A 12 -0.50 -20.97 -24.71
C LYS A 12 -1.56 -20.56 -23.69
N ILE A 13 -2.59 -21.38 -23.51
CA ILE A 13 -3.64 -21.14 -22.51
C ILE A 13 -3.06 -21.23 -21.10
N GLY A 14 -2.25 -22.26 -20.81
CA GLY A 14 -1.57 -22.41 -19.52
C GLY A 14 -0.67 -21.23 -19.18
N ALA A 15 0.11 -20.74 -20.15
CA ALA A 15 0.98 -19.58 -19.98
C ALA A 15 0.20 -18.27 -19.77
N ALA A 16 -0.94 -18.10 -20.44
CA ALA A 16 -1.80 -16.93 -20.23
C ALA A 16 -2.45 -16.96 -18.84
N LEU A 17 -2.91 -18.13 -18.39
CA LEU A 17 -3.49 -18.30 -17.06
C LEU A 17 -2.46 -18.06 -15.95
N SER A 18 -1.24 -18.59 -16.09
CA SER A 18 -0.19 -18.37 -15.10
C SER A 18 0.26 -16.91 -15.04
N ALA A 19 0.35 -16.22 -16.18
CA ALA A 19 0.65 -14.79 -16.22
C ALA A 19 -0.41 -13.94 -15.50
N VAL A 20 -1.70 -14.26 -15.67
CA VAL A 20 -2.79 -13.59 -14.96
C VAL A 20 -2.72 -13.86 -13.46
N VAL A 21 -2.49 -15.12 -13.05
CA VAL A 21 -2.38 -15.47 -11.62
C VAL A 21 -1.21 -14.74 -10.96
N VAL A 22 -0.04 -14.69 -11.60
CA VAL A 22 1.13 -13.97 -11.08
C VAL A 22 0.89 -12.46 -11.00
N ALA A 23 0.24 -11.87 -12.02
CA ALA A 23 -0.11 -10.46 -12.02
C ALA A 23 -1.11 -10.10 -10.90
N VAL A 24 -2.06 -11.00 -10.59
CA VAL A 24 -3.04 -10.81 -9.51
C VAL A 24 -2.43 -11.08 -8.13
N SER A 25 -1.53 -12.07 -8.00
CA SER A 25 -0.86 -12.38 -6.74
C SER A 25 0.25 -11.40 -6.38
N GLY A 26 0.85 -10.70 -7.35
CA GLY A 26 1.84 -9.65 -7.10
C GLY A 26 1.26 -8.42 -6.38
N GLY A 27 -0.07 -8.31 -6.29
CA GLY A 27 -0.78 -7.21 -5.64
C GLY A 27 -1.09 -7.40 -4.16
N VAL A 28 -0.86 -8.58 -3.58
CA VAL A 28 -0.99 -8.76 -2.12
C VAL A 28 0.25 -8.21 -1.43
N ALA A 29 0.27 -6.89 -1.27
CA ALA A 29 1.14 -6.24 -0.31
C ALA A 29 0.84 -6.81 1.08
N TYR A 30 1.75 -7.64 1.58
CA TYR A 30 1.77 -8.19 2.93
C TYR A 30 2.11 -7.10 3.97
N SER A 31 1.42 -5.95 3.92
CA SER A 31 1.74 -4.74 4.68
C SER A 31 0.56 -4.21 5.51
N ALA A 32 -0.63 -4.80 5.40
CA ALA A 32 -1.78 -4.35 6.19
C ALA A 32 -1.67 -4.69 7.69
N SER A 33 -0.88 -5.71 8.08
CA SER A 33 -0.96 -6.29 9.44
C SER A 33 0.19 -5.95 10.40
N ILE A 34 1.27 -5.31 9.95
CA ILE A 34 2.41 -4.94 10.82
C ILE A 34 2.85 -3.51 10.48
N LYS A 35 1.93 -2.55 10.66
CA LYS A 35 2.29 -1.14 10.65
C LYS A 35 2.68 -0.75 12.07
N PRO A 36 3.87 -0.19 12.30
CA PRO A 36 4.31 0.14 13.65
C PRO A 36 3.44 1.26 14.21
N ASN A 37 2.84 1.01 15.37
CA ASN A 37 2.19 2.05 16.16
C ASN A 37 3.17 2.53 17.25
N TYR A 38 3.58 3.79 17.15
CA TYR A 38 4.60 4.37 18.02
C TYR A 38 4.02 5.06 19.26
N ILE A 39 2.70 5.27 19.33
CA ILE A 39 2.04 6.01 20.41
C ILE A 39 0.85 5.20 20.93
N LEU A 40 0.81 5.03 22.25
CA LEU A 40 -0.32 4.42 22.95
C LEU A 40 -1.16 5.50 23.65
N PRO A 41 -2.49 5.37 23.66
CA PRO A 41 -3.34 6.32 24.36
C PRO A 41 -3.13 6.25 25.87
N GLY A 42 -3.21 7.42 26.53
CA GLY A 42 -3.37 7.50 27.98
C GLY A 42 -4.80 7.17 28.42
N THR A 43 -5.04 7.15 29.73
CA THR A 43 -6.37 6.89 30.30
C THR A 43 -7.38 7.94 29.84
N GLY A 44 -8.51 7.49 29.29
CA GLY A 44 -9.59 8.37 28.83
C GLY A 44 -9.31 9.09 27.50
N VAL A 45 -8.22 8.75 26.81
CA VAL A 45 -7.87 9.30 25.49
C VAL A 45 -8.04 8.23 24.42
N GLU A 46 -8.61 8.60 23.28
CA GLU A 46 -8.61 7.77 22.08
C GLU A 46 -7.68 8.38 21.04
N ILE A 47 -6.87 7.54 20.40
CA ILE A 47 -6.02 7.93 19.28
C ILE A 47 -6.65 7.34 18.02
N ASN A 48 -7.00 8.18 17.06
CA ASN A 48 -7.44 7.76 15.73
C ASN A 48 -6.32 8.04 14.72
N PRO A 49 -5.55 7.03 14.29
CA PRO A 49 -4.41 7.22 13.42
C PRO A 49 -4.84 7.68 12.02
N ILE A 50 -4.19 8.74 11.53
CA ILE A 50 -4.48 9.31 10.20
C ILE A 50 -3.59 8.73 9.08
N ALA A 51 -2.43 8.19 9.43
CA ALA A 51 -1.51 7.48 8.54
C ALA A 51 -0.46 6.70 9.36
N TYR A 52 0.14 5.68 8.75
CA TYR A 52 1.26 4.91 9.27
C TYR A 52 2.43 4.89 8.29
N ALA A 53 3.63 4.63 8.80
CA ALA A 53 4.76 4.25 7.96
C ALA A 53 4.42 2.99 7.14
N GLY A 54 4.67 3.04 5.84
CA GLY A 54 4.29 2.01 4.88
C GLY A 54 2.92 2.22 4.21
N ASP A 55 2.11 3.18 4.67
CA ASP A 55 0.86 3.53 3.99
C ASP A 55 1.13 4.07 2.59
N LYS A 56 0.25 3.73 1.66
CA LYS A 56 0.24 4.32 0.33
C LYS A 56 -0.90 5.32 0.23
N ILE A 57 -0.55 6.60 0.23
CA ILE A 57 -1.50 7.69 0.05
C ILE A 57 -1.35 8.16 -1.40
N THR A 58 -2.40 7.98 -2.21
CA THR A 58 -2.33 8.12 -3.67
C THR A 58 -1.28 7.17 -4.28
N SER A 59 -0.25 7.69 -4.95
CA SER A 59 0.88 6.94 -5.51
C SER A 59 2.14 6.98 -4.65
N THR A 60 2.13 7.72 -3.54
CA THR A 60 3.29 7.90 -2.65
C THR A 60 3.21 6.98 -1.44
N VAL A 61 4.33 6.33 -1.13
CA VAL A 61 4.48 5.56 0.11
C VAL A 61 4.99 6.47 1.21
N VAL A 62 4.36 6.45 2.37
CA VAL A 62 4.83 7.09 3.59
C VAL A 62 6.03 6.30 4.11
N ARG A 63 7.22 6.90 4.09
CA ARG A 63 8.49 6.24 4.47
C ARG A 63 9.02 6.82 5.77
N GLY A 64 9.82 6.04 6.49
CA GLY A 64 10.57 6.53 7.66
C GLY A 64 9.72 6.72 8.92
N VAL A 65 10.38 7.16 10.00
CA VAL A 65 9.74 7.47 11.29
C VAL A 65 9.22 8.91 11.23
N PRO A 66 7.94 9.17 11.55
CA PRO A 66 7.43 10.53 11.60
C PRO A 66 8.13 11.32 12.71
N ASP A 67 8.58 12.53 12.38
CA ASP A 67 9.22 13.46 13.33
C ASP A 67 8.43 14.79 13.34
N GLY A 68 9.05 15.92 12.96
CA GLY A 68 8.41 17.22 12.98
C GLY A 68 7.20 17.30 12.05
N MET A 69 6.08 17.84 12.57
CA MET A 69 4.85 18.04 11.80
C MET A 69 4.23 19.41 12.07
N GLY A 70 3.69 20.01 11.02
CA GLY A 70 2.92 21.25 11.08
C GLY A 70 1.61 21.14 10.31
N ALA A 71 0.65 21.98 10.64
CA ALA A 71 -0.63 22.06 9.95
C ALA A 71 -0.94 23.51 9.58
N TYR A 72 -1.55 23.71 8.41
CA TYR A 72 -2.08 25.02 8.02
C TYR A 72 -3.42 24.87 7.30
N LYS A 73 -4.22 25.93 7.32
CA LYS A 73 -5.46 26.00 6.54
C LYS A 73 -5.14 26.41 5.11
N ASN A 74 -5.50 25.59 4.13
CA ASN A 74 -5.27 25.90 2.72
C ASN A 74 -6.32 26.89 2.18
N ALA A 75 -6.13 27.34 0.93
CA ALA A 75 -7.04 28.29 0.29
C ALA A 75 -8.48 27.77 0.10
N ALA A 76 -8.66 26.45 0.03
CA ALA A 76 -9.97 25.79 -0.07
C ALA A 76 -10.69 25.69 1.30
N GLY A 77 -9.97 25.95 2.39
CA GLY A 77 -10.49 25.91 3.75
C GLY A 77 -10.22 24.61 4.49
N ASP A 78 -9.58 23.63 3.85
CA ASP A 78 -9.18 22.37 4.48
C ASP A 78 -7.91 22.53 5.31
N ILE A 79 -7.67 21.57 6.21
CA ILE A 79 -6.40 21.46 6.94
C ILE A 79 -5.43 20.63 6.10
N THR A 80 -4.27 21.20 5.80
CA THR A 80 -3.15 20.51 5.18
C THR A 80 -2.07 20.25 6.22
N LEU A 81 -1.66 18.99 6.34
CA LEU A 81 -0.58 18.54 7.20
C LEU A 81 0.71 18.40 6.39
N LEU A 82 1.80 18.93 6.93
CA LEU A 82 3.16 18.77 6.42
C LEU A 82 3.95 18.02 7.48
N SER A 83 4.33 16.78 7.17
CA SER A 83 5.09 15.91 8.07
C SER A 83 6.46 15.62 7.47
N VAL A 84 7.50 15.78 8.28
CA VAL A 84 8.85 15.32 7.98
C VAL A 84 9.01 13.89 8.49
N HIS A 85 9.84 13.11 7.80
CA HIS A 85 10.14 11.74 8.15
C HIS A 85 11.66 11.53 8.17
N GLU A 86 12.17 10.97 9.27
CA GLU A 86 13.57 10.58 9.40
C GLU A 86 13.80 9.17 8.85
N ILE A 87 15.00 8.93 8.30
CA ILE A 87 15.49 7.65 7.77
C ILE A 87 16.84 7.32 8.41
#